data_AF-A0A356ZBF5-F1
#
_entry.id   AF-A0A356ZBF5-F1
#
_cell.length_a   1.000
_cell.length_b   1.000
_cell.length_c   1.000
_cell.angle_alpha   90.00
_cell.angle_beta   90.00
_cell.angle_gamma   90.00
#
_symmetry.space_group_name_H-M   'P 1'
#
loop_
_entity.id
_entity.type
_entity.pdbx_description
1 polymer ?
#
loop_
_entity_poly.entity_id
_entity_poly.type
_entity_poly.pdbx_seq_one_letter_code
_entity_poly.pdbx_strand_id
1 'polypeptide(L)'
;MDERKNIKTTLTLVSLVLLAGILYWGQNNLSTFQIRILNLAAIFVILGVSMNLVIGFTGMFSLGHSGFMCIGAYTAAILTMSPESKELIYFMEPIVPFLAHVEWPIFAAVIMAALISALFGFLIGFPALRLRDDYLAIATLGF
;
A
#
# COMPACT_ATOMS: atom_id res chain seq x y z
N MET A 1 -9.65 -29.44 -22.02
CA MET A 1 -9.23 -28.71 -20.80
C MET A 1 -8.81 -27.26 -21.10
N ASP A 2 -8.41 -26.96 -22.35
CA ASP A 2 -7.96 -25.62 -22.78
C ASP A 2 -9.08 -24.57 -22.97
N GLU A 3 -10.30 -24.98 -23.31
CA GLU A 3 -11.40 -24.02 -23.60
C GLU A 3 -11.81 -23.20 -22.36
N ARG A 4 -11.84 -23.84 -21.17
CA ARG A 4 -12.12 -23.13 -19.91
C ARG A 4 -10.98 -22.19 -19.49
N LYS A 5 -9.74 -22.45 -19.91
CA LYS A 5 -8.58 -21.60 -19.64
C LYS A 5 -8.69 -20.31 -20.45
N ASN A 6 -9.05 -20.41 -21.73
CA ASN A 6 -9.27 -19.25 -22.59
C ASN A 6 -10.44 -18.38 -22.12
N ILE A 7 -11.54 -18.98 -21.67
CA ILE A 7 -12.67 -18.22 -21.10
C ILE A 7 -12.24 -17.43 -19.85
N LYS A 8 -11.50 -18.06 -18.92
CA LYS A 8 -10.99 -17.37 -17.73
C LYS A 8 -10.05 -16.22 -18.09
N THR A 9 -9.11 -16.44 -19.02
CA THR A 9 -8.19 -15.39 -19.48
C THR A 9 -8.93 -14.23 -20.14
N THR A 10 -9.93 -14.50 -20.98
CA THR A 10 -10.76 -13.45 -21.59
C THR A 10 -11.54 -12.67 -20.54
N LEU A 11 -12.14 -13.34 -19.55
CA LEU A 11 -12.86 -12.67 -18.46
C LEU A 11 -11.93 -11.77 -17.63
N THR A 12 -10.70 -12.21 -17.35
CA THR A 12 -9.69 -11.40 -16.64
C THR A 12 -9.27 -10.18 -17.45
N LEU A 13 -9.09 -10.33 -18.76
CA LEU A 13 -8.76 -9.19 -19.64
C LEU A 13 -9.91 -8.19 -19.71
N VAL A 14 -11.16 -8.67 -19.84
CA VAL A 14 -12.35 -7.81 -19.84
C VAL A 14 -12.48 -7.05 -18.52
N SER A 15 -12.25 -7.71 -17.38
CA SER A 15 -12.32 -7.03 -16.08
C SER A 15 -11.24 -5.97 -15.91
N LEU A 16 -10.03 -6.20 -16.42
CA LEU A 16 -8.93 -5.23 -16.41
C LEU A 16 -9.25 -3.99 -17.27
N VAL A 17 -9.80 -4.20 -18.46
CA VAL A 17 -10.19 -3.11 -19.37
C VAL A 17 -11.34 -2.29 -18.77
N LEU A 18 -12.34 -2.95 -18.18
CA LEU A 18 -13.44 -2.28 -17.49
C LEU A 18 -12.93 -1.44 -16.32
N LEU A 19 -12.02 -1.98 -15.51
CA LEU A 19 -11.42 -1.25 -14.39
C LEU A 19 -10.68 0.01 -14.89
N ALA A 20 -9.83 -0.14 -15.92
CA ALA A 20 -9.10 0.98 -16.50
C ALA A 20 -10.04 2.05 -17.08
N GLY A 21 -11.14 1.63 -17.73
CA GLY A 21 -12.17 2.53 -18.25
C GLY A 21 -12.88 3.31 -17.16
N ILE A 22 -13.24 2.66 -16.05
CA ILE A 22 -13.87 3.31 -14.88
C ILE A 22 -12.93 4.33 -14.25
N LEU A 23 -11.64 3.99 -14.09
CA LEU A 23 -10.65 4.90 -13.53
C LEU A 23 -10.44 6.12 -14.42
N TYR A 24 -10.34 5.93 -15.74
CA TYR A 24 -10.21 7.02 -16.70
C TYR A 24 -11.45 7.92 -16.71
N TRP A 25 -12.65 7.35 -16.67
CA TRP A 25 -13.89 8.12 -16.60
C TRP A 25 -13.98 8.90 -15.29
N GLY A 26 -13.64 8.27 -14.17
CA GLY A 26 -13.63 8.89 -12.85
C GLY A 26 -12.69 10.10 -12.77
N GLN A 27 -11.47 9.97 -13.32
CA GLN A 27 -10.49 11.05 -13.33
C GLN A 27 -10.96 12.31 -14.06
N ASN A 28 -11.78 12.15 -15.12
CA ASN A 28 -12.22 13.28 -15.95
C ASN A 28 -13.53 13.92 -15.46
N ASN A 29 -14.39 13.19 -14.74
CA ASN A 29 -15.74 13.65 -14.38
C ASN A 29 -15.92 13.94 -12.89
N LEU A 30 -15.06 13.41 -12.01
CA LEU A 30 -15.18 13.58 -10.56
C LEU A 30 -14.40 14.80 -10.08
N SER A 31 -14.91 15.42 -9.02
CA SER A 31 -14.20 16.50 -8.33
C SER A 31 -13.01 15.96 -7.51
N THR A 32 -12.01 16.80 -7.25
CA THR A 32 -10.83 16.46 -6.44
C THR A 32 -11.20 15.90 -5.06
N PHE A 33 -12.28 16.41 -4.45
CA PHE A 33 -12.79 15.91 -3.18
C PHE A 33 -13.29 14.46 -3.28
N GLN A 34 -14.07 14.14 -4.31
CA GLN A 34 -14.58 12.79 -4.54
C GLN A 34 -13.44 11.81 -4.85
N ILE A 35 -12.48 12.22 -5.67
CA ILE A 35 -11.29 11.42 -5.97
C ILE A 35 -10.50 11.12 -4.68
N ARG A 36 -10.36 12.10 -3.78
CA ARG A 36 -9.69 11.89 -2.50
C ARG A 36 -10.42 10.88 -1.61
N ILE A 37 -11.74 10.96 -1.53
CA ILE A 37 -12.55 9.99 -0.77
C ILE A 37 -12.42 8.59 -1.38
N LEU A 38 -12.49 8.47 -2.70
CA LEU A 38 -12.36 7.18 -3.39
C LEU A 38 -10.97 6.55 -3.18
N ASN A 39 -9.90 7.35 -3.26
CA ASN A 39 -8.55 6.87 -2.98
C ASN A 39 -8.42 6.38 -1.54
N LEU A 40 -8.99 7.13 -0.57
CA LEU A 40 -8.96 6.73 0.83
C LEU A 40 -9.77 5.45 1.07
N ALA A 41 -10.94 5.33 0.46
CA ALA A 41 -11.75 4.12 0.50
C ALA A 41 -11.01 2.93 -0.11
N ALA A 42 -10.35 3.11 -1.25
CA ALA A 42 -9.57 2.05 -1.90
C ALA A 42 -8.41 1.57 -1.00
N ILE A 43 -7.69 2.48 -0.34
CA ILE A 43 -6.64 2.15 0.63
C ILE A 43 -7.22 1.30 1.78
N PHE A 44 -8.36 1.71 2.35
CA PHE A 44 -9.01 0.94 3.43
C PHE A 44 -9.56 -0.41 2.98
N VAL A 45 -10.04 -0.53 1.73
CA VAL A 45 -10.45 -1.83 1.16
C VAL A 45 -9.24 -2.76 1.04
N ILE A 46 -8.10 -2.27 0.52
CA ILE A 46 -6.87 -3.06 0.44
C ILE A 46 -6.41 -3.50 1.83
N LEU A 47 -6.43 -2.58 2.80
CA LEU A 47 -6.10 -2.88 4.19
C LEU A 47 -7.04 -3.93 4.78
N GLY A 48 -8.35 -3.81 4.57
CA GLY A 48 -9.36 -4.75 5.06
C GLY A 48 -9.19 -6.15 4.47
N VAL A 49 -8.88 -6.25 3.17
CA VAL A 49 -8.57 -7.52 2.50
C VAL A 49 -7.27 -8.11 3.05
N SER A 50 -6.24 -7.30 3.27
CA SER A 50 -4.98 -7.75 3.89
C SER A 50 -5.20 -8.28 5.31
N MET A 51 -5.98 -7.57 6.13
CA MET A 51 -6.30 -8.02 7.48
C MET A 51 -7.15 -9.29 7.48
N ASN A 52 -8.09 -9.43 6.54
CA ASN A 52 -8.86 -10.66 6.38
C ASN A 52 -7.95 -11.84 6.01
N LEU A 53 -6.90 -11.62 5.22
CA LEU A 53 -5.94 -12.67 4.88
C LEU A 53 -5.25 -13.23 6.13
N VAL A 54 -4.84 -12.37 7.07
CA VAL A 54 -4.16 -12.80 8.29
C VAL A 54 -5.16 -13.28 9.34
N ILE A 55 -6.05 -12.41 9.80
CA ILE A 55 -6.97 -12.70 10.90
C ILE A 55 -7.99 -13.76 10.47
N GLY A 56 -8.50 -13.68 9.24
CA GLY A 56 -9.53 -14.59 8.74
C GLY A 56 -9.02 -16.00 8.44
N PHE A 57 -7.86 -16.15 7.79
CA PHE A 57 -7.35 -17.48 7.42
C PHE A 57 -6.44 -18.11 8.47
N THR A 58 -5.69 -17.31 9.25
CA THR A 58 -4.75 -17.84 10.25
C THR A 58 -5.30 -17.81 11.67
N GLY A 59 -6.35 -17.03 11.94
CA GLY A 59 -6.91 -16.85 13.28
C GLY A 59 -6.06 -15.99 14.21
N MET A 60 -4.86 -15.57 13.80
CA MET A 60 -3.98 -14.72 14.59
C MET A 60 -4.44 -13.26 14.52
N PHE A 61 -4.74 -12.68 15.68
CA PHE A 61 -5.05 -11.25 15.77
C PHE A 61 -3.76 -10.42 15.76
N SER A 62 -3.59 -9.58 14.73
CA SER A 62 -2.40 -8.72 14.58
C SER A 62 -2.78 -7.33 14.10
N LEU A 63 -2.36 -6.31 14.86
CA LEU A 63 -2.59 -4.90 14.54
C LEU A 63 -1.46 -4.25 13.74
N GLY A 64 -0.36 -4.97 13.49
CA GLY A 64 0.84 -4.42 12.85
C GLY A 64 0.69 -4.01 11.37
N HIS A 65 -0.48 -4.28 10.77
CA HIS A 65 -0.79 -3.93 9.38
C HIS A 65 -0.68 -2.42 9.12
N SER A 66 -1.11 -1.58 10.07
CA SER A 66 -1.00 -0.12 9.98
C SER A 66 0.46 0.32 9.87
N GLY A 67 1.35 -0.31 10.64
CA GLY A 67 2.79 -0.04 10.62
C GLY A 67 3.43 -0.32 9.27
N PHE A 68 3.17 -1.50 8.68
CA PHE A 68 3.71 -1.85 7.36
C PHE A 68 3.13 -1.00 6.23
N MET A 69 1.84 -0.64 6.33
CA MET A 69 1.19 0.31 5.44
C MET A 69 1.87 1.69 5.51
N CYS A 70 2.16 2.17 6.72
CA CYS A 70 2.83 3.44 6.99
C CYS A 70 4.22 3.48 6.34
N ILE A 71 5.06 2.45 6.57
CA ILE A 71 6.41 2.36 5.98
C ILE A 71 6.37 2.45 4.45
N GLY A 72 5.46 1.72 3.81
CA GLY A 72 5.29 1.76 2.36
C GLY A 72 4.79 3.12 1.86
N ALA A 73 3.76 3.68 2.51
CA ALA A 73 3.18 4.96 2.15
C ALA A 73 4.18 6.12 2.24
N TYR A 74 4.96 6.20 3.33
CA TYR A 74 6.00 7.22 3.49
C TYR A 74 7.12 7.06 2.45
N THR A 75 7.56 5.82 2.19
CA THR A 75 8.56 5.55 1.16
C THR A 75 8.08 6.02 -0.21
N ALA A 76 6.86 5.63 -0.60
CA ALA A 76 6.29 6.03 -1.89
C ALA A 76 6.11 7.55 -1.98
N ALA A 77 5.58 8.19 -0.93
CA ALA A 77 5.35 9.63 -0.91
C ALA A 77 6.64 10.44 -1.05
N ILE A 78 7.69 10.09 -0.31
CA ILE A 78 8.97 10.81 -0.40
C ILE A 78 9.63 10.63 -1.77
N LEU A 79 9.47 9.47 -2.40
CA LEU A 79 10.07 9.21 -3.71
C LEU A 79 9.31 9.84 -4.87
N THR A 80 7.98 10.03 -4.78
CA THR A 80 7.17 10.60 -5.88
C THR A 80 6.92 12.09 -5.77
N MET A 81 7.09 12.68 -4.59
CA MET A 81 6.79 14.08 -4.36
C MET A 81 7.88 14.99 -4.96
N SER A 82 7.46 16.07 -5.63
CA SER A 82 8.39 17.02 -6.26
C SER A 82 9.25 17.76 -5.22
N PRO A 83 10.47 18.20 -5.57
CA PRO A 83 11.35 18.93 -4.65
C PRO A 83 10.68 20.19 -4.07
N GLU A 84 9.94 20.94 -4.91
CA GLU A 84 9.17 22.12 -4.48
C GLU A 84 8.13 21.76 -3.41
N SER A 85 7.42 20.65 -3.60
CA SER A 85 6.43 20.19 -2.62
C SER A 85 7.08 19.74 -1.31
N LYS A 86 8.34 19.27 -1.34
CA LYS A 86 9.09 18.85 -0.13
C LYS A 86 9.45 20.03 0.75
N GLU A 87 9.87 21.13 0.15
CA GLU A 87 10.21 22.36 0.88
C GLU A 87 8.98 23.00 1.54
N LEU A 88 7.78 22.81 0.98
CA LEU A 88 6.54 23.31 1.56
C LEU A 88 6.09 22.53 2.82
N ILE A 89 6.63 21.33 3.08
CA ILE A 89 6.25 20.51 4.23
C ILE A 89 7.17 20.79 5.42
N TYR A 90 6.65 21.55 6.38
CA TYR A 90 7.38 21.93 7.61
C TYR A 90 7.99 20.75 8.39
N PHE A 91 7.30 19.60 8.46
CA PHE A 91 7.77 18.43 9.20
C PHE A 91 8.94 17.69 8.54
N MET A 92 9.32 18.04 7.30
CA MET A 92 10.43 17.40 6.59
C MET A 92 11.77 18.08 6.85
N GLU A 93 11.83 19.21 7.57
CA GLU A 93 13.08 19.92 7.86
C GLU A 93 13.68 19.47 9.21
N PRO A 94 14.95 18.99 9.28
CA PRO A 94 15.92 18.83 8.18
C PRO A 94 15.73 17.53 7.40
N ILE A 95 15.61 17.64 6.08
CA ILE A 95 15.57 16.49 5.18
C ILE A 95 17.00 16.03 4.92
N VAL A 96 17.19 14.71 4.80
CA VAL A 96 18.48 14.18 4.36
C VAL A 96 18.81 14.71 2.95
N PRO A 97 20.01 15.28 2.70
CA PRO A 97 20.31 15.97 1.44
C PRO A 97 20.09 15.11 0.19
N PHE A 98 20.27 13.79 0.30
CA PHE A 98 20.08 12.87 -0.82
C PHE A 98 18.61 12.63 -1.21
N LEU A 99 17.64 12.87 -0.32
CA LEU A 99 16.20 12.76 -0.61
C LEU A 99 15.58 14.08 -1.06
N ALA A 100 16.25 15.20 -0.79
CA ALA A 100 15.72 16.54 -1.05
C ALA A 100 15.36 16.74 -2.53
N HIS A 101 16.17 16.20 -3.43
CA HIS A 101 16.04 16.43 -4.88
C HIS A 101 15.64 15.19 -5.67
N VAL A 102 15.26 14.11 -4.99
CA VAL A 102 14.83 12.86 -5.63
C VAL A 102 13.38 12.94 -6.05
N GLU A 103 13.10 12.63 -7.31
CA GLU A 103 11.74 12.42 -7.83
C GLU A 103 11.75 11.21 -8.76
N TRP A 104 11.03 10.17 -8.39
CA TRP A 104 10.97 8.90 -9.12
C TRP A 104 9.59 8.70 -9.74
N PRO A 105 9.49 7.99 -10.88
CA PRO A 105 8.21 7.61 -11.45
C PRO A 105 7.45 6.68 -10.49
N ILE A 106 6.12 6.79 -10.47
CA ILE A 106 5.24 6.09 -9.53
C ILE A 106 5.53 4.58 -9.43
N PHE A 107 5.78 3.92 -10.56
CA PHE A 107 6.03 2.48 -10.58
C PHE A 107 7.35 2.10 -9.89
N ALA A 108 8.42 2.88 -10.09
CA ALA A 108 9.69 2.65 -9.41
C ALA A 108 9.57 2.91 -7.90
N ALA A 109 8.85 3.97 -7.53
CA ALA A 109 8.59 4.30 -6.13
C ALA A 109 7.76 3.22 -5.42
N VAL A 110 6.73 2.67 -6.07
CA VAL A 110 5.89 1.59 -5.52
C VAL A 110 6.70 0.31 -5.34
N ILE A 111 7.57 -0.05 -6.29
CA ILE A 111 8.46 -1.21 -6.16
C ILE A 111 9.40 -1.03 -4.96
N MET A 112 10.01 0.15 -4.83
CA MET A 112 10.86 0.44 -3.66
C MET A 112 10.09 0.43 -2.35
N ALA A 113 8.90 1.02 -2.31
CA ALA A 113 8.04 0.98 -1.13
C ALA A 113 7.69 -0.46 -0.74
N ALA A 114 7.42 -1.34 -1.71
CA ALA A 114 7.19 -2.75 -1.47
C ALA A 114 8.44 -3.46 -0.92
N LEU A 115 9.62 -3.19 -1.49
CA LEU A 115 10.88 -3.77 -1.01
C LEU A 115 11.23 -3.32 0.41
N ILE A 116 11.07 -2.03 0.72
CA ILE A 116 11.33 -1.50 2.06
C ILE A 116 10.31 -2.07 3.06
N SER A 117 9.03 -2.07 2.73
CA SER A 117 8.00 -2.68 3.60
C SER A 117 8.26 -4.17 3.83
N ALA A 118 8.65 -4.92 2.79
CA ALA A 118 9.01 -6.33 2.89
C ALA A 118 10.27 -6.55 3.76
N LEU A 119 11.27 -5.68 3.66
CA LEU A 119 12.48 -5.75 4.49
C LEU A 119 12.13 -5.58 5.97
N PHE A 120 11.37 -4.55 6.33
CA PHE A 120 10.93 -4.34 7.71
C PHE A 120 9.97 -5.44 8.18
N GLY A 121 9.08 -5.90 7.29
CA GLY A 121 8.21 -7.05 7.52
C GLY A 121 8.98 -8.32 7.85
N PHE A 122 10.09 -8.59 7.16
CA PHE A 122 10.97 -9.70 7.45
C PHE A 122 11.69 -9.53 8.79
N LEU A 123 12.27 -8.36 9.04
CA LEU A 123 13.02 -8.07 10.27
C LEU A 123 12.14 -8.15 11.53
N ILE A 124 10.89 -7.66 11.45
CA ILE A 124 9.93 -7.65 12.57
C ILE A 124 9.15 -8.97 12.62
N GLY A 125 8.87 -9.59 11.48
CA GLY A 125 8.17 -10.86 11.39
C GLY A 125 8.94 -12.00 12.04
N PHE A 126 10.27 -12.04 11.89
CA PHE A 126 11.10 -13.11 12.46
C PHE A 126 10.97 -13.25 14.00
N PRO A 127 11.08 -12.17 14.81
CA PRO A 127 10.79 -12.27 16.25
C PRO A 127 9.30 -12.47 16.55
N ALA A 128 8.39 -11.90 15.74
CA ALA A 128 6.95 -12.04 15.94
C ALA A 128 6.47 -13.50 15.82
N LEU A 129 7.08 -14.31 14.95
CA LEU A 129 6.79 -15.75 14.81
C LEU A 129 7.08 -16.57 16.09
N ARG A 130 7.80 -16.00 17.06
CA ARG A 130 8.08 -16.65 18.34
C ARG A 130 7.00 -16.38 19.40
N LEU A 131 6.05 -15.49 19.12
CA LEU A 131 4.97 -15.12 20.01
C LEU A 131 3.75 -16.00 19.79
N ARG A 132 2.98 -16.22 20.86
CA ARG A 132 1.68 -16.90 20.80
C ARG A 132 0.56 -15.87 20.60
N ASP A 133 -0.59 -16.29 20.10
CA ASP A 133 -1.71 -15.45 19.64
C ASP A 133 -1.93 -14.15 20.45
N ASP A 134 -2.19 -14.26 21.76
CA ASP A 134 -2.44 -13.08 22.61
C ASP A 134 -1.21 -12.17 22.77
N TYR A 135 -0.01 -12.74 22.78
CA TYR A 135 1.24 -11.98 22.86
C TYR A 135 1.56 -11.27 21.55
N LEU A 136 1.18 -11.84 20.41
CA LEU A 136 1.33 -11.20 19.10
C LEU A 136 0.42 -9.96 19.00
N ALA A 137 -0.81 -10.07 19.51
CA ALA A 137 -1.73 -8.93 19.60
C ALA A 137 -1.13 -7.80 20.45
N ILE A 138 -0.64 -8.11 21.65
CA ILE A 138 -0.05 -7.11 22.56
C ILE A 138 1.20 -6.47 21.94
N ALA A 139 2.09 -7.26 21.34
CA ALA A 139 3.30 -6.75 20.70
C ALA A 139 3.01 -5.81 19.52
N THR A 140 1.85 -5.96 18.89
CA THR A 140 1.47 -5.16 17.72
C THR A 140 0.55 -3.96 18.04
N LEU A 141 0.22 -3.71 19.31
CA LEU A 141 -0.52 -2.52 19.74
C LEU A 141 0.26 -1.20 19.56
N GLY A 142 1.58 -1.27 19.38
CA GLY A 142 2.43 -0.09 19.20
C GLY A 142 2.49 0.46 17.77
N PHE A 143 1.82 -0.18 16.81
CA PHE A 143 1.72 0.24 15.41
C PHE A 143 0.43 1.02 15.13
#